data_AF-A0A935TH58-F1
#
_entry.id   AF-A0A935TH58-F1
#
_cell.length_a   1.000
_cell.length_b   1.000
_cell.length_c   1.000
_cell.angle_alpha   90.00
_cell.angle_beta   90.00
_cell.angle_gamma   90.00
#
_symmetry.space_group_name_H-M   'P 1'
#
loop_
_entity.id
_entity.type
_entity.pdbx_description
1 polymer ?
#
loop_
_entity_poly.entity_id
_entity_poly.type
_entity_poly.pdbx_seq_one_letter_code
_entity_poly.pdbx_strand_id
1 'polypeptide(L)'
;MKFKLLAMVIIAGSLSSVVHAEYYKVNVKRVDQNLYKTTTGGLYIKTRYCYEYTYGDDAVLKYEDYSYDNKLIFDSGTTCEVEKVFK
;
A
#
# COMPACT_ATOMS: atom_id res chain seq x y z
N MET A 1 -10.74 3.53 -49.67
CA MET A 1 -11.04 3.95 -48.28
C MET A 1 -10.56 2.91 -47.25
N LYS A 2 -9.26 2.59 -47.18
CA LYS A 2 -8.74 1.55 -46.26
C LYS A 2 -7.60 1.99 -45.32
N PHE A 3 -7.17 3.25 -45.38
CA PHE A 3 -6.05 3.76 -44.55
C PHE A 3 -6.46 4.49 -43.27
N LYS A 4 -7.76 4.75 -43.04
CA LYS A 4 -8.22 5.48 -41.84
C LYS A 4 -8.37 4.61 -40.58
N LEU A 5 -8.41 3.27 -40.69
CA LEU A 5 -8.54 2.40 -39.52
C LEU A 5 -7.21 2.15 -38.78
N LEU A 6 -6.07 2.16 -39.47
CA LEU A 6 -4.77 1.88 -38.85
C LEU A 6 -4.28 3.00 -37.92
N ALA A 7 -4.64 4.25 -38.20
CA ALA A 7 -4.23 5.39 -37.37
C ALA A 7 -4.95 5.44 -36.01
N MET A 8 -6.11 4.79 -35.86
CA MET A 8 -6.92 4.87 -34.64
C MET A 8 -6.45 3.89 -33.55
N VAL A 9 -5.74 2.82 -33.91
CA VAL A 9 -5.28 1.80 -32.95
C VAL A 9 -4.05 2.25 -32.15
N ILE A 10 -3.24 3.16 -32.70
CA ILE A 10 -2.00 3.61 -32.05
C ILE A 10 -2.28 4.61 -30.91
N ILE A 11 -3.39 5.36 -30.97
CA ILE A 11 -3.73 6.38 -29.95
C ILE A 11 -4.28 5.74 -28.65
N ALA A 12 -4.78 4.51 -28.70
CA ALA A 12 -5.34 3.83 -27.52
C ALA A 12 -4.29 3.15 -26.62
N GLY A 13 -3.01 3.11 -27.02
CA GLY A 13 -1.97 2.31 -26.37
C GLY A 13 -1.14 3.03 -25.28
N SER A 14 -1.34 4.32 -25.03
CA SER A 14 -0.43 5.14 -24.22
C SER A 14 -1.11 5.84 -23.05
N LEU A 15 -1.74 5.08 -22.15
CA LEU A 15 -2.03 5.51 -20.78
C LEU A 15 -1.42 4.49 -19.82
N SER A 16 -0.12 4.27 -19.92
CA SER A 16 0.61 3.54 -18.89
C SER A 16 0.79 4.49 -17.71
N SER A 17 -0.11 4.42 -16.73
CA SER A 17 0.11 5.06 -15.43
C SER A 17 1.43 4.55 -14.87
N VAL A 18 2.32 5.45 -14.44
CA VAL A 18 3.52 5.06 -13.72
C VAL A 18 3.07 4.63 -12.33
N VAL A 19 2.96 3.32 -12.12
CA VAL A 19 2.63 2.66 -10.86
C VAL A 19 3.86 2.79 -9.96
N HIS A 20 3.87 3.77 -9.06
CA HIS A 20 4.99 4.02 -8.16
C HIS A 20 4.58 3.61 -6.76
N ALA A 21 5.09 2.46 -6.29
CA ALA A 21 4.87 2.04 -4.92
C ALA A 21 5.54 3.04 -3.95
N GLU A 22 4.73 3.74 -3.16
CA GLU A 22 5.23 4.72 -2.20
C GLU A 22 5.59 4.03 -0.87
N TYR A 23 6.70 4.46 -0.28
CA TYR A 23 7.20 4.00 1.02
C TYR A 23 7.09 5.14 2.02
N TYR A 24 6.35 4.93 3.09
CA TYR A 24 6.12 5.92 4.13
C TYR A 24 6.69 5.44 5.45
N LYS A 25 7.54 6.25 6.08
CA LYS A 25 7.90 6.03 7.48
C LYS A 25 6.70 6.37 8.36
N VAL A 26 6.26 5.42 9.16
CA VAL A 26 5.11 5.55 10.05
C VAL A 26 5.50 5.12 11.46
N ASN A 27 4.82 5.67 12.45
CA ASN A 27 4.89 5.19 13.82
C ASN A 27 3.54 4.58 14.17
N VAL A 28 3.51 3.32 14.58
CA VAL A 28 2.27 2.53 14.67
C VAL A 28 2.17 1.82 16.01
N LYS A 29 0.94 1.61 16.47
CA LYS A 29 0.63 0.74 17.61
C LYS A 29 -0.43 -0.28 17.22
N ARG A 30 -0.35 -1.47 17.79
CA ARG A 30 -1.39 -2.50 17.65
C ARG A 30 -2.60 -2.09 18.47
N VAL A 31 -3.78 -2.13 17.86
CA VAL A 31 -5.05 -1.76 18.52
C VAL A 31 -6.06 -2.90 18.54
N ASP A 32 -5.94 -3.86 17.63
CA ASP A 32 -6.74 -5.08 17.60
C ASP A 32 -5.99 -6.19 16.85
N GLN A 33 -6.57 -7.38 16.73
CA GLN A 33 -6.05 -8.45 15.90
C GLN A 33 -5.93 -8.00 14.44
N ASN A 34 -4.70 -8.07 13.91
CA ASN A 34 -4.33 -7.63 12.57
C ASN A 34 -4.61 -6.14 12.29
N LEU A 35 -4.81 -5.30 13.32
CA LEU A 35 -5.14 -3.88 13.15
C LEU A 35 -4.14 -3.00 13.89
N TYR A 36 -3.53 -2.10 13.14
CA TYR A 36 -2.58 -1.13 13.63
C TYR A 36 -3.12 0.28 13.40
N LYS A 37 -2.73 1.21 14.26
CA LYS A 37 -3.09 2.62 14.13
C LYS A 37 -1.82 3.47 14.12
N THR A 38 -1.71 4.39 13.17
CA THR A 38 -0.63 5.37 13.18
C THR A 38 -0.83 6.33 14.36
N THR A 39 0.25 6.65 15.06
CA THR A 39 0.22 7.63 16.15
C THR A 39 0.01 9.03 15.62
N THR A 40 0.66 9.36 14.50
CA THR A 40 0.45 10.60 13.74
C THR A 40 -0.62 10.41 12.68
N GLY A 41 -1.60 11.31 12.62
CA GLY A 41 -2.67 11.30 11.61
C GLY A 41 -3.80 10.29 11.84
N GLY A 42 -3.60 9.30 12.73
CA GLY A 42 -4.65 8.41 13.21
C GLY A 42 -5.22 7.44 12.17
N LEU A 43 -4.44 7.08 11.14
CA LEU A 43 -4.83 6.11 10.12
C LEU A 43 -4.83 4.70 10.70
N TYR A 44 -5.79 3.88 10.26
CA TYR A 44 -5.84 2.46 10.53
C TYR A 44 -5.24 1.67 9.37
N ILE A 45 -4.41 0.69 9.71
CA ILE A 45 -3.75 -0.23 8.77
C ILE A 45 -4.21 -1.64 9.14
N LYS A 46 -5.06 -2.24 8.30
CA LYS A 46 -5.49 -3.63 8.46
C LYS A 46 -4.52 -4.53 7.70
N THR A 47 -3.99 -5.51 8.41
CA THR A 47 -3.05 -6.49 7.87
C THR A 47 -3.74 -7.85 7.71
N ARG A 48 -3.08 -8.77 7.00
CA ARG A 48 -3.51 -10.16 6.91
C ARG A 48 -2.66 -11.02 7.86
N TYR A 49 -3.31 -11.58 8.88
CA TYR A 49 -2.71 -12.53 9.83
C TYR A 49 -1.38 -12.08 10.48
N CYS A 50 -1.28 -10.81 10.89
CA CYS A 50 -0.08 -10.24 11.51
C CYS A 50 -0.19 -10.16 13.03
N TYR A 51 0.84 -10.62 13.73
CA TYR A 51 0.89 -10.70 15.20
C TYR A 51 2.01 -9.87 15.84
N GLU A 52 2.63 -8.95 15.11
CA GLU A 52 3.66 -8.08 15.68
C GLU A 52 3.08 -7.20 16.79
N TYR A 53 3.64 -7.29 17.99
CA TYR A 53 3.23 -6.43 19.10
C TYR A 53 4.06 -5.16 19.10
N THR A 54 3.40 -4.04 18.81
CA THR A 54 4.00 -2.71 18.86
C THR A 54 3.11 -1.74 19.64
N TYR A 55 3.73 -0.83 20.38
CA TYR A 55 3.06 0.15 21.24
C TYR A 55 3.28 1.60 20.80
N GLY A 56 3.81 1.80 19.59
CA GLY A 56 4.22 3.11 19.07
C GLY A 56 5.63 3.06 18.52
N ASP A 57 5.94 2.01 17.76
CA ASP A 57 7.27 1.81 17.17
C ASP A 57 7.28 2.27 15.72
N ASP A 58 8.47 2.58 15.23
CA ASP A 58 8.67 2.95 13.84
C ASP A 58 8.53 1.73 12.92
N ALA A 59 7.97 1.98 11.74
CA ALA A 59 7.78 1.01 10.68
C ALA A 59 7.78 1.72 9.31
N VAL A 60 7.87 0.93 8.25
CA VAL A 60 7.71 1.39 6.87
C VAL A 60 6.44 0.79 6.29
N LEU A 61 5.52 1.66 5.88
CA LEU A 61 4.35 1.29 5.10
C LEU A 61 4.69 1.42 3.62
N LYS A 62 4.75 0.29 2.92
CA LYS A 62 4.71 0.23 1.46
C LYS A 62 3.24 0.12 1.05
N TYR A 63 2.70 1.16 0.42
CA TYR A 63 1.28 1.18 0.06
C TYR A 63 1.02 1.83 -1.29
N GLU A 64 0.19 1.15 -2.06
CA GLU A 64 -0.36 1.63 -3.31
C GLU A 64 -1.80 1.10 -3.46
N ASP A 65 -2.70 1.98 -3.90
CA ASP A 65 -4.09 1.59 -4.14
C ASP A 65 -4.16 0.51 -5.23
N TYR A 66 -5.01 -0.50 -4.99
CA TYR A 66 -5.21 -1.65 -5.88
C TYR A 66 -3.98 -2.55 -6.06
N SER A 67 -2.91 -2.37 -5.28
CA SER A 67 -1.74 -3.27 -5.27
C SER A 67 -1.94 -4.48 -4.36
N TYR A 68 -1.42 -5.63 -4.79
CA TYR A 68 -1.39 -6.87 -4.00
C TYR A 68 -0.11 -7.02 -3.16
N ASP A 69 0.86 -6.10 -3.29
CA ASP A 69 2.17 -6.17 -2.62
C ASP A 69 2.32 -5.10 -1.52
N ASN A 70 1.19 -4.67 -0.95
CA ASN A 70 1.17 -3.71 0.16
C ASN A 70 1.69 -4.37 1.44
N LYS A 71 2.60 -3.69 2.14
CA LYS A 71 3.33 -4.25 3.28
C LYS A 71 3.52 -3.23 4.39
N LEU A 72 3.46 -3.71 5.63
CA LEU A 72 3.93 -3.01 6.81
C LEU A 72 5.17 -3.73 7.32
N ILE A 73 6.30 -3.03 7.33
CA ILE A 73 7.63 -3.57 7.65
C ILE A 73 8.09 -2.94 8.96
N PHE A 74 8.25 -3.74 9.99
CA PHE A 74 8.68 -3.27 11.32
C PHE A 74 10.21 -3.29 11.44
N ASP A 75 10.75 -2.49 12.37
CA ASP A 75 12.21 -2.45 12.64
C ASP A 75 12.78 -3.80 13.09
N SER A 76 11.94 -4.68 13.66
CA SER A 76 12.30 -6.07 13.98
C SER A 76 12.60 -6.92 12.75
N GLY A 77 12.25 -6.45 11.55
CA GLY A 77 12.28 -7.19 10.29
C GLY A 77 10.98 -7.94 9.99
N THR A 78 10.05 -8.02 10.94
CA THR A 78 8.72 -8.60 10.69
C THR A 78 8.04 -7.81 9.57
N THR A 79 7.50 -8.52 8.59
CA THR A 79 6.80 -7.94 7.45
C THR A 79 5.42 -8.53 7.35
N CYS A 80 4.40 -7.68 7.25
CA CYS A 80 3.00 -8.07 7.22
C CYS A 80 2.32 -7.54 5.97
N GLU A 81 1.55 -8.40 5.28
CA GLU A 81 0.68 -7.99 4.18
C GLU A 81 -0.39 -7.02 4.67
N VAL A 82 -0.62 -5.95 3.92
CA VAL A 82 -1.64 -4.93 4.21
C VAL A 82 -2.85 -5.13 3.30
N GLU A 83 -4.01 -5.32 3.91
CA GLU A 83 -5.29 -5.46 3.19
C GLU A 83 -5.90 -4.11 2.81
N LYS A 84 -5.83 -3.14 3.73
CA LYS A 84 -6.39 -1.80 3.53
C LYS A 84 -5.83 -0.78 4.51
N VAL A 85 -5.81 0.48 4.08
CA VAL A 85 -5.54 1.65 4.91
C VAL A 85 -6.77 2.57 4.90
N PHE A 86 -7.21 3.05 6.06
CA PHE A 86 -8.43 3.87 6.19
C PHE A 86 -8.38 4.81 7.40
N LYS A 87 -9.32 5.75 7.50
CA LYS A 87 -9.53 6.63 8.67
C LYS A 87 -10.68 6.16 9.54
#